data_AF-X1RUW3-F1
#
_entry.id   AF-X1RUW3-F1
#
_cell.length_a   1.000
_cell.length_b   1.000
_cell.length_c   1.000
_cell.angle_alpha   90.00
_cell.angle_beta   90.00
_cell.angle_gamma   90.00
#
_symmetry.space_group_name_H-M   'P 1'
#
loop_
_entity.id
_entity.type
_entity.pdbx_description
1 polymer ?
#
loop_
_entity_poly.entity_id
_entity_poly.type
_entity_poly.pdbx_seq_one_letter_code
_entity_poly.pdbx_strand_id
1 'polypeptide(L)'
;MQFPLIYSYQGRHRVSGKMCPAFTPVLDPVHRYLSKKRLPVTEITYATLEGNDGLVKIGGAGAGFLLVKREVFEKIPYPWFSFERGGEDLYFCDKARRHGFEIWADMSVLLGHLRLDPVGASQFLTQYQNTAEANEFLGEEPIARDLAKFLHKTPAYIKRKMRDNPVLETAKIWREKSPKTLDEVRQFYCVTTEYLFELAQWNALDTFKQIINYLPPVKGLKVLDFGG
;
A
#
# COMPACT_ATOMS: atom_id res chain seq x y z
N MET A 1 -1.51 -5.51 -1.42
CA MET A 1 -0.65 -6.11 -0.37
C MET A 1 -1.30 -5.84 0.99
N GLN A 2 -1.78 -6.87 1.69
CA GLN A 2 -2.43 -6.71 2.99
C GLN A 2 -1.38 -7.01 4.06
N PHE A 3 -0.77 -5.95 4.61
CA PHE A 3 0.06 -6.06 5.80
C PHE A 3 -0.79 -6.62 6.96
N PRO A 4 -0.20 -7.16 8.04
CA PRO A 4 -0.89 -7.20 9.32
C PRO A 4 -1.17 -5.75 9.73
N LEU A 5 -2.35 -5.26 9.38
CA LEU A 5 -2.70 -3.86 9.54
C LEU A 5 -3.40 -3.69 10.89
N ILE A 6 -2.68 -3.11 11.83
CA ILE A 6 -3.30 -2.33 12.90
C ILE A 6 -3.53 -0.91 12.36
N TYR A 7 -4.65 -0.32 12.75
CA TYR A 7 -5.13 0.93 12.19
C TYR A 7 -5.36 1.96 13.27
N SER A 8 -5.13 3.22 12.93
CA SER A 8 -5.61 4.38 13.68
C SER A 8 -7.00 4.78 13.17
N TYR A 9 -7.90 5.16 14.07
CA TYR A 9 -9.22 5.65 13.70
C TYR A 9 -9.16 7.14 13.37
N GLN A 10 -9.68 7.53 12.21
CA GLN A 10 -9.58 8.89 11.66
C GLN A 10 -10.92 9.64 11.63
N GLY A 11 -11.94 9.11 12.32
CA GLY A 11 -13.29 9.67 12.27
C GLY A 11 -14.18 8.94 11.28
N ARG A 12 -15.18 9.66 10.75
CA ARG A 12 -16.14 9.11 9.78
C ARG A 12 -16.15 9.97 8.53
N HIS A 13 -16.30 9.33 7.37
CA HIS A 13 -16.46 10.01 6.09
C HIS A 13 -17.67 9.44 5.34
N ARG A 14 -18.15 10.18 4.34
CA ARG A 14 -19.32 9.78 3.55
C ARG A 14 -18.86 9.01 2.31
N VAL A 15 -19.34 7.77 2.16
CA VAL A 15 -19.13 6.91 0.97
C VAL A 15 -20.50 6.55 0.42
N SER A 16 -20.78 6.95 -0.82
CA SER A 16 -22.06 6.64 -1.50
C SER A 16 -23.29 6.94 -0.62
N GLY A 17 -23.28 8.08 0.07
CA GLY A 17 -24.36 8.52 0.97
C GLY A 17 -24.37 7.89 2.38
N LYS A 18 -23.55 6.87 2.64
CA LYS A 18 -23.44 6.22 3.96
C LYS A 18 -22.25 6.76 4.76
N MET A 19 -22.41 6.91 6.07
CA MET A 19 -21.33 7.31 6.97
C MET A 19 -20.48 6.10 7.38
N CYS A 20 -19.30 5.97 6.78
CA CYS A 20 -18.36 4.89 7.02
C CYS A 20 -17.23 5.34 7.96
N PRO A 21 -16.70 4.44 8.81
CA PRO A 21 -15.52 4.75 9.61
C PRO A 21 -14.28 4.88 8.72
N ALA A 22 -13.41 5.81 9.07
CA ALA A 22 -12.15 6.07 8.41
C ALA A 22 -11.01 5.46 9.23
N PHE A 23 -10.12 4.72 8.58
CA PHE A 23 -8.98 4.08 9.21
C PHE A 23 -7.71 4.31 8.40
N THR A 24 -6.60 4.55 9.08
CA THR A 24 -5.28 4.68 8.45
C THR A 24 -4.32 3.65 9.04
N PRO A 25 -3.64 2.86 8.19
CA PRO A 25 -2.56 1.97 8.61
C PRO A 25 -1.55 2.64 9.55
N VAL A 26 -1.16 1.94 10.61
CA VAL A 26 -0.08 2.38 11.51
C VAL A 26 1.21 1.66 11.09
N LEU A 27 1.95 2.22 10.13
CA LEU A 27 3.13 1.57 9.55
C LEU A 27 4.42 1.94 10.30
N ASP A 28 4.74 3.23 10.41
CA ASP A 28 6.03 3.66 10.97
C ASP A 28 6.26 3.22 12.42
N PRO A 29 5.26 3.29 13.32
CA PRO A 29 5.45 2.78 14.68
C PRO A 29 5.69 1.27 14.72
N VAL A 30 5.01 0.50 13.87
CA VAL A 30 5.20 -0.95 13.75
C VAL A 30 6.59 -1.26 13.21
N HIS A 31 7.01 -0.58 12.14
CA HIS A 31 8.37 -0.69 11.62
C HIS A 31 9.41 -0.37 12.70
N ARG A 32 9.31 0.78 13.36
CA ARG A 32 10.26 1.17 14.43
C ARG A 32 10.32 0.16 15.56
N TYR A 33 9.21 -0.48 15.91
CA TYR A 33 9.17 -1.53 16.92
C TYR A 33 9.88 -2.80 16.43
N LEU A 34 9.53 -3.29 15.24
CA LEU A 34 10.06 -4.53 14.67
C LEU A 34 11.54 -4.41 14.24
N SER A 35 12.01 -3.25 13.79
CA SER A 35 13.42 -3.03 13.39
C SER A 35 14.40 -3.18 14.57
N LYS A 36 13.92 -3.11 15.82
CA LYS A 36 14.73 -3.36 17.01
C LYS A 36 14.91 -4.85 17.30
N LYS A 37 14.09 -5.70 16.68
CA LYS A 37 14.08 -7.14 16.89
C LYS A 37 15.00 -7.84 15.87
N ARG A 38 15.55 -9.00 16.24
CA ARG A 38 16.38 -9.82 15.35
C ARG A 38 15.50 -10.89 14.69
N LEU A 39 14.77 -10.49 13.66
CA LEU A 39 13.88 -11.39 12.92
C LEU A 39 14.61 -12.03 11.72
N PRO A 40 14.32 -13.30 11.38
CA PRO A 40 14.89 -13.94 10.20
C PRO A 40 14.37 -13.26 8.94
N VAL A 41 15.23 -13.00 7.95
CA VAL A 41 14.90 -12.17 6.77
C VAL A 41 13.85 -12.83 5.85
N THR A 42 13.72 -14.16 5.88
CA THR A 42 12.92 -14.92 4.90
C THR A 42 12.18 -16.13 5.47
N GLU A 43 12.21 -16.35 6.78
CA GLU A 43 11.54 -17.51 7.39
C GLU A 43 10.20 -17.14 8.02
N ILE A 44 9.34 -18.16 8.17
CA ILE A 44 8.07 -18.03 8.88
C ILE A 44 8.38 -17.74 10.35
N THR A 45 7.94 -16.59 10.85
CA THR A 45 7.84 -16.40 12.30
C THR A 45 6.65 -17.24 12.79
N TYR A 46 6.86 -18.50 13.17
CA TYR A 46 5.75 -19.43 13.49
C TYR A 46 4.87 -18.92 14.63
N ALA A 47 5.49 -18.51 15.74
CA ALA A 47 4.92 -17.66 16.78
C ALA A 47 6.05 -17.34 17.76
N THR A 48 6.26 -16.07 18.11
CA THR A 48 7.20 -15.70 19.18
C THR A 48 6.62 -14.60 20.06
N LEU A 49 6.99 -14.62 21.34
CA LEU A 49 6.73 -13.57 22.30
C LEU A 49 8.03 -12.82 22.54
N GLU A 50 8.13 -11.59 22.06
CA GLU A 50 9.33 -10.78 22.16
C GLU A 50 9.13 -9.57 23.07
N GLY A 51 9.26 -9.79 24.38
CA GLY A 51 9.16 -8.75 25.40
C GLY A 51 7.72 -8.54 25.91
N ASN A 52 7.51 -7.43 26.62
CA ASN A 52 6.21 -7.03 27.20
C ASN A 52 5.91 -5.54 26.96
N ASP A 53 6.66 -4.90 26.07
CA ASP A 53 6.63 -3.46 25.77
C ASP A 53 5.87 -3.15 24.46
N GLY A 54 5.18 -4.15 23.90
CA GLY A 54 4.51 -4.06 22.60
C GLY A 54 3.07 -3.55 22.63
N LEU A 55 2.51 -3.26 23.81
CA LEU A 55 1.09 -2.92 23.92
C LEU A 55 0.80 -1.49 23.44
N VAL A 56 0.00 -1.37 22.37
CA VAL A 56 -0.36 -0.10 21.75
C VAL A 56 -1.88 0.01 21.56
N LYS A 57 -2.44 1.17 21.88
CA LYS A 57 -3.86 1.46 21.65
C LYS A 57 -4.09 1.72 20.16
N ILE A 58 -5.11 1.08 19.60
CA ILE A 58 -5.42 1.16 18.16
C ILE A 58 -6.88 1.55 17.92
N GLY A 59 -7.19 1.92 16.68
CA GLY A 59 -8.53 2.14 16.16
C GLY A 59 -9.20 0.87 15.64
N GLY A 60 -8.42 -0.06 15.08
CA GLY A 60 -8.93 -1.34 14.59
C GLY A 60 -7.81 -2.27 14.13
N ALA A 61 -8.14 -3.53 13.89
CA ALA A 61 -7.24 -4.57 13.39
C ALA A 61 -8.05 -5.60 12.59
N GLY A 62 -7.35 -6.50 11.89
CA GLY A 62 -7.97 -7.72 11.36
C GLY A 62 -8.38 -8.70 12.46
N ALA A 63 -9.36 -9.57 12.20
CA ALA A 63 -9.88 -10.50 13.20
C ALA A 63 -9.29 -11.92 13.11
N GLY A 64 -8.33 -12.17 12.22
CA GLY A 64 -7.70 -13.50 12.05
C GLY A 64 -6.95 -14.01 13.29
N PHE A 65 -6.47 -13.12 14.15
CA PHE A 65 -5.93 -13.45 15.47
C PHE A 65 -6.32 -12.34 16.45
N LEU A 66 -7.49 -12.48 17.08
CA LEU A 66 -8.08 -11.48 17.95
C LEU A 66 -8.63 -12.12 19.23
N LEU A 67 -8.14 -11.65 20.39
CA LEU A 67 -8.68 -12.03 21.68
C LEU A 67 -9.78 -11.05 22.09
N VAL A 68 -10.99 -11.56 22.30
CA VAL A 68 -12.16 -10.74 22.66
C VAL A 68 -12.75 -11.25 23.97
N LYS A 69 -12.92 -10.35 24.95
CA LYS A 69 -13.65 -10.70 26.18
C LYS A 69 -15.12 -10.99 25.86
N ARG A 70 -15.69 -12.03 26.47
CA ARG A 70 -17.10 -12.42 26.28
C ARG A 70 -18.07 -11.24 26.44
N GLU A 71 -17.84 -10.37 27.43
CA GLU A 71 -18.67 -9.19 27.69
C GLU A 71 -18.79 -8.22 26.51
N VAL A 72 -17.83 -8.23 25.58
CA VAL A 72 -17.85 -7.41 24.37
C VAL A 72 -18.99 -7.86 23.46
N PHE A 73 -19.13 -9.17 23.26
CA PHE A 73 -20.23 -9.73 22.46
C PHE A 73 -21.59 -9.60 23.15
N GLU A 74 -21.63 -9.67 24.47
CA GLU A 74 -22.86 -9.49 25.25
C GLU A 74 -23.37 -8.04 25.22
N LYS A 75 -22.46 -7.04 25.23
CA LYS A 75 -22.83 -5.62 25.20
C LYS A 75 -23.06 -5.07 23.78
N ILE A 76 -22.50 -5.71 22.75
CA ILE A 76 -22.64 -5.27 21.36
C ILE A 76 -23.77 -6.05 20.68
N PRO A 77 -24.77 -5.38 20.08
CA PRO A 77 -25.87 -6.07 19.40
C PRO A 77 -25.39 -6.81 18.14
N TYR A 78 -26.08 -7.89 17.77
CA TYR A 78 -25.89 -8.58 16.49
C TYR A 78 -26.27 -7.65 15.30
N PRO A 79 -25.69 -7.79 14.10
CA PRO A 79 -24.53 -8.64 13.75
C PRO A 79 -23.21 -8.07 14.30
N TRP A 80 -22.32 -8.93 14.78
CA TRP A 80 -21.00 -8.48 15.28
C TRP A 80 -20.06 -8.12 14.12
N PHE A 81 -20.07 -8.91 13.06
CA PHE A 81 -19.28 -8.72 11.84
C PHE A 81 -20.21 -8.47 10.66
N SER A 82 -19.87 -7.52 9.79
CA SER A 82 -20.68 -7.17 8.62
C SER A 82 -19.88 -6.42 7.57
N PHE A 83 -20.15 -6.72 6.30
CA PHE A 83 -19.56 -6.02 5.15
C PHE A 83 -20.31 -4.75 4.74
N GLU A 84 -21.39 -4.38 5.44
CA GLU A 84 -22.25 -3.24 5.04
C GLU A 84 -21.53 -1.88 4.98
N ARG A 85 -20.41 -1.73 5.71
CA ARG A 85 -19.68 -0.46 5.87
C ARG A 85 -18.17 -0.61 5.63
N GLY A 86 -17.77 -1.57 4.79
CA GLY A 86 -16.37 -1.87 4.48
C GLY A 86 -16.00 -3.30 4.86
N GLY A 87 -14.77 -3.51 5.33
CA GLY A 87 -14.31 -4.81 5.81
C GLY A 87 -14.96 -5.20 7.14
N GLU A 88 -15.31 -6.49 7.27
CA GLU A 88 -16.00 -7.07 8.44
C GLU A 88 -15.25 -6.85 9.76
N ASP A 89 -13.93 -6.94 9.74
CA ASP A 89 -13.07 -6.79 10.92
C ASP A 89 -13.11 -5.35 11.46
N LEU A 90 -13.00 -4.38 10.54
CA LEU A 90 -13.06 -2.96 10.87
C LEU A 90 -14.47 -2.52 11.25
N TYR A 91 -15.49 -3.19 10.72
CA TYR A 91 -16.87 -3.03 11.19
C TYR A 91 -16.98 -3.43 12.67
N PHE A 92 -16.48 -4.62 13.05
CA PHE A 92 -16.49 -5.06 14.45
C PHE A 92 -15.72 -4.09 15.34
N CYS A 93 -14.55 -3.63 14.90
CA CYS A 93 -13.73 -2.65 15.63
C CYS A 93 -14.45 -1.29 15.83
N ASP A 94 -15.05 -0.72 14.77
CA ASP A 94 -15.87 0.52 14.89
C ASP A 94 -17.03 0.30 15.85
N LYS A 95 -17.70 -0.86 15.75
CA LYS A 95 -18.83 -1.19 16.60
C LYS A 95 -18.41 -1.31 18.07
N ALA A 96 -17.32 -2.00 18.38
CA ALA A 96 -16.79 -2.11 19.73
C ALA A 96 -16.43 -0.74 20.32
N ARG A 97 -15.71 0.10 19.55
CA ARG A 97 -15.39 1.48 19.96
C ARG A 97 -16.62 2.31 20.28
N ARG A 98 -17.68 2.19 19.46
CA ARG A 98 -18.95 2.90 19.66
C ARG A 98 -19.71 2.44 20.91
N HIS A 99 -19.41 1.25 21.44
CA HIS A 99 -19.95 0.75 22.70
C HIS A 99 -18.97 0.95 23.87
N GLY A 100 -17.98 1.84 23.71
CA GLY A 100 -17.07 2.26 24.78
C GLY A 100 -15.89 1.32 25.02
N PHE A 101 -15.66 0.34 24.16
CA PHE A 101 -14.51 -0.55 24.29
C PHE A 101 -13.27 0.02 23.62
N GLU A 102 -12.14 -0.15 24.29
CA GLU A 102 -10.83 0.12 23.72
C GLU A 102 -10.31 -1.11 22.99
N ILE A 103 -9.51 -0.86 21.95
CA ILE A 103 -8.86 -1.90 21.17
C ILE A 103 -7.37 -1.69 21.31
N TRP A 104 -6.67 -2.78 21.60
CA TRP A 104 -5.24 -2.80 21.85
C TRP A 104 -4.60 -3.87 20.96
N ALA A 105 -3.42 -3.58 20.43
CA ALA A 105 -2.55 -4.56 19.79
C ALA A 105 -1.36 -4.82 20.69
N ASP A 106 -1.01 -6.09 20.86
CA ASP A 106 0.25 -6.48 21.50
C ASP A 106 1.27 -6.83 20.42
N MET A 107 2.16 -5.89 20.13
CA MET A 107 3.21 -6.07 19.12
C MET A 107 4.32 -7.02 19.57
N SER A 108 4.36 -7.43 20.85
CA SER A 108 5.29 -8.48 21.30
C SER A 108 4.88 -9.87 20.82
N VAL A 109 3.61 -10.06 20.46
CA VAL A 109 3.08 -11.30 19.90
C VAL A 109 3.29 -11.29 18.38
N LEU A 110 4.34 -11.95 17.92
CA LEU A 110 4.62 -12.08 16.49
C LEU A 110 4.08 -13.41 15.99
N LEU A 111 3.06 -13.37 15.14
CA LEU A 111 2.42 -14.54 14.55
C LEU A 111 2.55 -14.51 13.03
N GLY A 112 3.01 -15.61 12.46
CA GLY A 112 3.02 -15.85 11.02
C GLY A 112 1.68 -16.40 10.55
N HIS A 113 1.23 -15.93 9.39
CA HIS A 113 0.04 -16.41 8.71
C HIS A 113 0.46 -17.26 7.51
N LEU A 114 0.09 -18.54 7.53
CA LEU A 114 0.36 -19.47 6.43
C LEU A 114 -0.58 -19.18 5.25
N ARG A 115 0.00 -18.75 4.13
CA ARG A 115 -0.63 -18.73 2.81
C ARG A 115 0.25 -19.49 1.82
N LEU A 116 0.02 -19.32 0.52
CA LEU A 116 0.95 -19.80 -0.52
C LEU A 116 2.38 -19.32 -0.21
N ASP A 117 2.51 -18.05 0.20
CA ASP A 117 3.70 -17.47 0.80
C ASP A 117 3.41 -17.09 2.26
N PRO A 118 4.24 -17.53 3.23
CA PRO A 118 4.08 -17.14 4.62
C PRO A 118 4.17 -15.62 4.82
N VAL A 119 3.29 -15.06 5.64
CA VAL A 119 3.25 -13.61 5.92
C VAL A 119 3.38 -13.37 7.41
N GLY A 120 4.38 -12.59 7.81
CA GLY A 120 4.61 -12.21 9.20
C GLY A 120 5.46 -10.94 9.31
N ALA A 121 6.09 -10.76 10.47
CA ALA A 121 6.88 -9.57 10.78
C ALA A 121 8.07 -9.38 9.83
N SER A 122 8.74 -10.45 9.42
CA SER A 122 9.84 -10.41 8.45
C SER A 122 9.39 -9.90 7.08
N GLN A 123 8.27 -10.40 6.57
CA GLN A 123 7.71 -9.96 5.29
C GLN A 123 7.24 -8.50 5.38
N PHE A 124 6.69 -8.06 6.52
CA PHE A 124 6.37 -6.66 6.76
C PHE A 124 7.62 -5.77 6.65
N LEU A 125 8.74 -6.13 7.30
CA LEU A 125 9.98 -5.34 7.27
C LEU A 125 10.54 -5.24 5.84
N THR A 126 10.61 -6.36 5.12
CA THR A 126 11.06 -6.39 3.73
C THR A 126 10.18 -5.52 2.84
N GLN A 127 8.85 -5.64 2.97
CA GLN A 127 7.91 -4.84 2.18
C GLN A 127 7.96 -3.34 2.51
N TYR A 128 8.12 -2.99 3.79
CA TYR A 128 8.27 -1.60 4.22
C TYR A 128 9.54 -0.98 3.61
N GLN A 129 10.67 -1.69 3.67
CA GLN A 129 11.93 -1.27 3.05
C GLN A 129 11.78 -1.10 1.53
N ASN A 130 11.24 -2.10 0.84
CA ASN A 130 11.03 -2.03 -0.61
C ASN A 130 10.10 -0.86 -0.99
N THR A 131 9.06 -0.61 -0.21
CA THR A 131 8.14 0.50 -0.47
C THR A 131 8.81 1.85 -0.21
N ALA A 132 9.66 1.95 0.83
CA ALA A 132 10.44 3.15 1.11
C ALA A 132 11.45 3.44 -0.01
N GLU A 133 12.24 2.44 -0.41
CA GLU A 133 13.17 2.51 -1.54
C GLU A 133 12.43 2.85 -2.84
N ALA A 134 11.33 2.16 -3.12
CA ALA A 134 10.49 2.47 -4.27
C ALA A 134 9.98 3.90 -4.27
N ASN A 135 9.59 4.46 -3.12
CA ASN A 135 9.15 5.85 -3.05
C ASN A 135 10.30 6.85 -3.28
N GLU A 136 11.54 6.48 -2.96
CA GLU A 136 12.73 7.30 -3.23
C GLU A 136 13.00 7.46 -4.73
N PHE A 137 12.70 6.43 -5.52
CA PHE A 137 12.95 6.43 -6.97
C PHE A 137 11.70 6.67 -7.83
N LEU A 138 10.56 6.10 -7.42
CA LEU A 138 9.29 6.05 -8.16
C LEU A 138 8.18 6.86 -7.49
N GLY A 139 8.50 7.68 -6.48
CA GLY A 139 7.54 8.63 -5.91
C GLY A 139 7.19 9.77 -6.88
N GLU A 140 6.06 10.45 -6.64
CA GLU A 140 5.65 11.64 -7.43
C GLU A 140 6.75 12.71 -7.42
N GLU A 141 7.39 12.95 -6.28
CA GLU A 141 8.47 13.94 -6.11
C GLU A 141 9.73 13.64 -6.94
N PRO A 142 10.39 12.47 -6.79
CA PRO A 142 11.59 12.16 -7.58
C PRO A 142 11.30 12.11 -9.08
N ILE A 143 10.18 11.49 -9.49
CA ILE A 143 9.77 11.45 -10.90
C ILE A 143 9.56 12.87 -11.44
N ALA A 144 8.85 13.74 -10.72
CA ALA A 144 8.59 15.10 -11.16
C ALA A 144 9.87 15.93 -11.29
N ARG A 145 10.83 15.74 -10.39
CA ARG A 145 12.14 16.41 -10.44
C ARG A 145 12.96 15.98 -11.66
N ASP A 146 13.03 14.68 -11.92
CA ASP A 146 13.87 14.13 -13.00
C ASP A 146 13.28 14.46 -14.38
N LEU A 147 11.96 14.35 -14.55
CA LEU A 147 11.27 14.78 -15.77
C LEU A 147 11.33 16.29 -15.98
N ALA A 148 11.25 17.10 -14.92
CA ALA A 148 11.42 18.54 -15.02
C ALA A 148 12.79 18.91 -15.59
N LYS A 149 13.85 18.24 -15.13
CA LYS A 149 15.20 18.41 -15.67
C LYS A 149 15.29 17.97 -17.14
N PHE A 150 14.75 16.80 -17.48
CA PHE A 150 14.80 16.24 -18.83
C PHE A 150 14.04 17.10 -19.86
N LEU A 151 12.84 17.57 -19.52
CA LEU A 151 11.98 18.36 -20.43
C LEU A 151 12.21 19.88 -20.34
N HIS A 152 13.17 20.32 -19.51
CA HIS A 152 13.41 21.72 -19.20
C HIS A 152 12.13 22.46 -18.74
N LYS A 153 11.40 21.86 -17.80
CA LYS A 153 10.16 22.40 -17.18
C LYS A 153 10.31 22.54 -15.66
N THR A 154 9.27 23.04 -15.00
CA THR A 154 9.22 23.10 -13.53
C THR A 154 8.59 21.82 -12.95
N PRO A 155 8.99 21.37 -11.74
CA PRO A 155 8.35 20.24 -11.08
C PRO A 155 6.82 20.42 -10.91
N ALA A 156 6.36 21.64 -10.66
CA ALA A 156 4.94 21.95 -10.55
C ALA A 156 4.18 21.71 -11.87
N TYR A 157 4.80 22.02 -13.01
CA TYR A 157 4.23 21.71 -14.32
C TYR A 157 4.11 20.20 -14.53
N ILE A 158 5.15 19.44 -14.17
CA ILE A 158 5.14 17.97 -14.30
C ILE A 158 4.05 17.35 -13.44
N LYS A 159 3.97 17.69 -12.16
CA LYS A 159 2.93 17.16 -11.24
C LYS A 159 1.53 17.45 -11.73
N ARG A 160 1.30 18.67 -12.25
CA ARG A 160 0.02 19.02 -12.86
C ARG A 160 -0.29 18.10 -14.04
N LYS A 161 0.67 17.92 -14.97
CA LYS A 161 0.52 17.02 -16.12
C LYS A 161 0.32 15.55 -15.75
N MET A 162 0.93 15.08 -14.66
CA MET A 162 0.71 13.72 -14.14
C MET A 162 -0.71 13.53 -13.58
N ARG A 163 -1.34 14.60 -13.08
CA ARG A 163 -2.69 14.57 -12.49
C ARG A 163 -3.78 14.83 -13.53
N ASP A 164 -3.50 15.67 -14.52
CA ASP A 164 -4.41 16.02 -15.62
C ASP A 164 -4.57 14.83 -16.56
N ASN A 165 -5.64 14.04 -16.36
CA ASN A 165 -6.04 12.82 -17.10
C ASN A 165 -5.29 12.57 -18.42
N PRO A 166 -4.06 12.02 -18.36
CA PRO A 166 -3.23 11.83 -19.54
C PRO A 166 -3.54 10.48 -20.21
N VAL A 167 -4.27 9.59 -19.51
CA VAL A 167 -4.69 8.28 -20.00
C VAL A 167 -5.45 8.51 -21.30
N LEU A 168 -4.83 8.10 -22.40
CA LEU A 168 -5.31 8.15 -23.79
C LEU A 168 -4.77 9.27 -24.70
N GLU A 169 -4.02 10.27 -24.23
CA GLU A 169 -3.52 11.31 -25.16
C GLU A 169 -2.46 10.73 -26.11
N THR A 170 -1.51 9.95 -25.58
CA THR A 170 -0.56 9.21 -26.43
C THR A 170 -1.29 8.27 -27.39
N ALA A 171 -2.30 7.55 -26.90
CA ALA A 171 -3.09 6.62 -27.73
C ALA A 171 -3.92 7.33 -28.80
N LYS A 172 -4.34 8.57 -28.56
CA LYS A 172 -5.04 9.42 -29.54
C LYS A 172 -4.06 9.89 -30.62
N ILE A 173 -2.92 10.46 -30.23
CA ILE A 173 -1.87 10.90 -31.17
C ILE A 173 -1.36 9.70 -31.99
N TRP A 174 -1.21 8.53 -31.37
CA TRP A 174 -0.83 7.29 -32.06
C TRP A 174 -1.85 6.89 -33.13
N ARG A 175 -3.15 6.93 -32.80
CA ARG A 175 -4.23 6.61 -33.76
C ARG A 175 -4.26 7.60 -34.92
N GLU A 176 -4.04 8.89 -34.65
CA GLU A 176 -3.98 9.95 -35.67
C GLU A 176 -2.76 9.79 -36.59
N LYS A 177 -1.57 9.56 -36.03
CA LYS A 177 -0.34 9.39 -36.81
C LYS A 177 -0.27 8.05 -37.54
N SER A 178 -0.87 7.01 -36.96
CA SER A 178 -0.96 5.64 -37.50
C SER A 178 0.35 5.11 -38.10
N PRO A 179 1.47 5.11 -37.35
CA PRO A 179 2.77 4.70 -37.88
C PRO A 179 2.73 3.25 -38.41
N LYS A 180 3.36 3.00 -39.55
CA LYS A 180 3.39 1.71 -40.27
C LYS A 180 4.78 1.10 -40.34
N THR A 181 5.83 1.91 -40.25
CA THR A 181 7.22 1.45 -40.30
C THR A 181 7.92 1.59 -38.94
N LEU A 182 9.01 0.83 -38.72
CA LEU A 182 9.80 0.93 -37.51
C LEU A 182 10.38 2.35 -37.30
N ASP A 183 10.74 3.03 -38.37
CA ASP A 183 11.29 4.39 -38.29
C ASP A 183 10.21 5.41 -37.93
N GLU A 184 8.99 5.24 -38.42
CA GLU A 184 7.84 6.05 -37.99
C GLU A 184 7.49 5.81 -36.52
N VAL A 185 7.60 4.56 -36.04
CA VAL A 185 7.41 4.24 -34.62
C VAL A 185 8.51 4.88 -33.77
N ARG A 186 9.78 4.78 -34.17
CA ARG A 186 10.90 5.44 -33.48
C ARG A 186 10.68 6.95 -33.44
N GLN A 187 10.37 7.56 -34.58
CA GLN A 187 10.13 8.99 -34.68
C GLN A 187 8.97 9.42 -33.81
N PHE A 188 7.89 8.63 -33.72
CA PHE A 188 6.78 8.88 -32.80
C PHE A 188 7.26 9.02 -31.36
N TYR A 189 8.03 8.06 -30.85
CA TYR A 189 8.51 8.10 -29.46
C TYR A 189 9.63 9.12 -29.24
N CYS A 190 10.34 9.54 -30.28
CA CYS A 190 11.32 10.62 -30.17
C CYS A 190 10.70 12.01 -29.98
N VAL A 191 9.47 12.24 -30.48
CA VAL A 191 8.86 13.58 -30.53
C VAL A 191 7.62 13.73 -29.68
N THR A 192 6.87 12.66 -29.46
CA THR A 192 5.68 12.66 -28.60
C THR A 192 6.15 12.52 -27.16
N THR A 193 5.92 13.51 -26.31
CA THR A 193 6.39 13.49 -24.90
C THR A 193 5.29 13.06 -23.93
N GLU A 194 4.05 12.99 -24.42
CA GLU A 194 2.83 12.71 -23.67
C GLU A 194 2.93 11.37 -22.91
N TYR A 195 3.54 10.36 -23.54
CA TYR A 195 3.70 9.04 -22.94
C TYR A 195 4.57 9.05 -21.68
N LEU A 196 5.50 10.01 -21.56
CA LEU A 196 6.33 10.15 -20.35
C LEU A 196 5.49 10.55 -19.14
N PHE A 197 4.45 11.36 -19.32
CA PHE A 197 3.55 11.75 -18.23
C PHE A 197 2.62 10.61 -17.84
N GLU A 198 2.15 9.82 -18.82
CA GLU A 198 1.35 8.60 -18.58
C GLU A 198 2.16 7.56 -17.79
N LEU A 199 3.40 7.28 -18.21
CA LEU A 199 4.31 6.39 -17.48
C LEU A 199 4.66 6.93 -16.10
N ALA A 200 4.93 8.23 -15.98
CA ALA A 200 5.19 8.87 -14.70
C ALA A 200 4.02 8.73 -13.72
N GLN A 201 2.80 8.96 -14.20
CA GLN A 201 1.60 8.80 -13.42
C GLN A 201 1.47 7.34 -12.95
N TRP A 202 1.57 6.38 -13.88
CA TRP A 202 1.49 4.96 -13.58
C TRP A 202 2.53 4.51 -12.56
N ASN A 203 3.80 4.87 -12.76
CA ASN A 203 4.90 4.50 -11.87
C ASN A 203 4.75 5.09 -10.46
N ALA A 204 4.10 6.26 -10.35
CA ALA A 204 3.82 6.89 -9.06
C ALA A 204 2.65 6.25 -8.30
N LEU A 205 1.81 5.43 -8.96
CA LEU A 205 0.66 4.78 -8.32
C LEU A 205 1.08 3.70 -7.33
N ASP A 206 0.34 3.62 -6.22
CA ASP A 206 0.51 2.55 -5.23
C ASP A 206 0.28 1.16 -5.82
N THR A 207 -0.55 1.04 -6.87
CA THR A 207 -0.76 -0.21 -7.60
C THR A 207 0.53 -0.69 -8.27
N PHE A 208 1.25 0.20 -8.97
CA PHE A 208 2.52 -0.16 -9.59
C PHE A 208 3.59 -0.47 -8.53
N LYS A 209 3.61 0.29 -7.43
CA LYS A 209 4.50 0.01 -6.29
C LYS A 209 4.24 -1.35 -5.63
N GLN A 210 3.02 -1.88 -5.75
CA GLN A 210 2.75 -3.26 -5.32
C GLN A 210 3.31 -4.31 -6.28
N ILE A 211 3.38 -4.02 -7.58
CA ILE A 211 3.95 -4.93 -8.59
C ILE A 211 5.46 -5.06 -8.38
N ILE A 212 6.17 -3.95 -8.18
CA ILE A 212 7.62 -3.97 -7.94
C ILE A 212 8.02 -4.72 -6.66
N ASN A 213 7.11 -4.85 -5.68
CA ASN A 213 7.38 -5.63 -4.46
C ASN A 213 7.51 -7.14 -4.72
N TYR A 214 7.21 -7.62 -5.92
CA TYR A 214 7.50 -8.99 -6.37
C TYR A 214 8.89 -9.13 -7.01
N LEU A 215 9.64 -8.04 -7.20
CA LEU A 215 10.97 -8.06 -7.78
C LEU A 215 12.14 -8.39 -6.81
N PRO A 216 12.05 -8.26 -5.47
CA PRO A 216 13.15 -8.64 -4.57
C PRO A 216 13.66 -10.09 -4.76
N PRO A 217 12.81 -11.11 -5.00
CA PRO A 217 13.25 -12.48 -5.28
C PRO A 217 14.10 -12.62 -6.55
N VAL A 218 14.01 -11.68 -7.50
CA VAL A 218 14.78 -11.72 -8.76
C VAL A 218 16.06 -10.88 -8.70
N LYS A 219 16.43 -10.36 -7.52
CA LYS A 219 17.69 -9.61 -7.32
C LYS A 219 18.89 -10.47 -7.74
N GLY A 220 19.71 -9.93 -8.64
CA GLY A 220 20.90 -10.61 -9.18
C GLY A 220 20.62 -11.51 -10.39
N LEU A 221 19.36 -11.68 -10.79
CA LEU A 221 19.00 -12.36 -12.02
C LEU A 221 19.02 -11.39 -13.21
N LYS A 222 19.22 -11.93 -14.42
CA LYS A 222 18.97 -11.20 -15.66
C LYS A 222 17.48 -11.30 -15.98
N VAL A 223 16.77 -10.20 -15.84
CA VAL A 223 15.33 -10.12 -16.12
C VAL A 223 15.11 -9.47 -17.48
N LEU A 224 14.24 -10.08 -18.30
CA LEU A 224 13.71 -9.46 -19.51
C LEU A 224 12.30 -8.94 -19.19
N ASP A 225 12.16 -7.62 -19.20
CA ASP A 225 10.89 -6.93 -18.95
C ASP A 225 10.28 -6.47 -20.28
N PHE A 226 8.99 -6.79 -20.49
CA PHE A 226 8.21 -6.34 -21.64
C PHE A 226 7.23 -5.23 -21.23
N GLY A 227 7.77 -4.19 -20.58
CA GLY A 227 7.06 -2.95 -20.28
C GLY A 227 6.16 -3.02 -19.05
N GLY A 228 6.40 -2.09 -18.13
CA GLY A 228 5.49 -1.71 -17.04
C GLY A 228 4.56 -0.59 -17.43
#